data_AF-A0A8T2T804-F1
#
_entry.id   AF-A0A8T2T804-F1
#
_cell.length_a   1.000
_cell.length_b   1.000
_cell.length_c   1.000
_cell.angle_alpha   90.00
_cell.angle_beta   90.00
_cell.angle_gamma   90.00
#
_symmetry.space_group_name_H-M   'P 1'
#
loop_
_entity.id
_entity.type
_entity.pdbx_description
1 polymer ?
#
loop_
_entity_poly.entity_id
_entity_poly.type
_entity_poly.pdbx_seq_one_letter_code
_entity_poly.pdbx_strand_id
1 'polypeptide(L)'
;MAGWESAAWTASHCLLPVFPSTATSGQQRARRRLQGCGRIIHCSLLNTSEHHAYFSVRGAEASLPCAHYQKTTHVCRCSVSSLLPTAAASDLLVEQILDRMSYALGLHDYPFSCHLMATGRLSCFGLEGEWKLIWCLDGRFYEQFSGTEMEFEYGYDGKHSPWHADTGGYVTHLELDNLEACLSALWIKTGYWLTKKGREKLAICKRESRLLSNDVFANNELWLTISLRGKKVESHVLVDTTTWLPKRMEMKAFGGVENWEFANWTKVLPGYSLKFCMSTMYLPATGGEHHYLARTTGIAFHDDSPDVHVYDYHQTHLRPRAMDHYPRIQLDSSSSPSAKMIRVRSGHHLVRPLIDGKDMGYFIVDTGASGLVISRRKADELGMHAYGELYITGVEGKFKTRYRRSKSLQLGPLKISFPVFIEAPSDNIVKGVTEAVSGILGYDIFCRTIVEMSSVESRITFYDPLQFQPSNLEVNWKVVHMLDNTPHAEVKFLEQCALLMLDTGAGGIGVILHKRAVEEFDLLSRLDWKGQIVISGVGKTDESGGIKVQHGTLNRMEVGGQVFERVKTLYFDADDQVVDISIYNSGIVCGEIIMRHVLVLDYPNNRFAFVRSS
;
A
#
# COMPACT_ATOMS: atom_id res chain seq x y z
N MET A 1 3.93 -31.69 29.87
CA MET A 1 4.03 -30.30 29.39
C MET A 1 3.76 -30.32 27.90
N ALA A 2 2.80 -29.55 27.41
CA ALA A 2 2.49 -29.44 25.98
C ALA A 2 2.81 -28.02 25.52
N GLY A 3 3.72 -27.89 24.55
CA GLY A 3 3.94 -26.61 23.87
C GLY A 3 2.72 -26.28 23.03
N TRP A 4 2.15 -25.09 23.25
CA TRP A 4 1.13 -24.52 22.38
C TRP A 4 1.86 -23.55 21.45
N GLU A 5 1.82 -23.84 20.15
CA GLU A 5 2.42 -23.02 19.10
C GLU A 5 1.32 -22.76 18.06
N SER A 6 0.93 -21.51 17.91
CA SER A 6 0.20 -21.02 16.75
C SER A 6 1.14 -20.24 15.84
N ALA A 7 0.62 -19.82 14.70
CA ALA A 7 1.26 -18.86 13.81
C ALA A 7 0.25 -17.79 13.39
N ALA A 8 0.77 -16.67 12.90
CA ALA A 8 0.03 -15.55 12.31
C ALA A 8 0.78 -15.11 11.04
N TRP A 9 0.04 -14.75 9.98
CA TRP A 9 0.61 -14.49 8.66
C TRP A 9 0.09 -13.17 8.12
N THR A 10 0.98 -12.23 7.83
CA THR A 10 0.65 -10.98 7.13
C THR A 10 1.75 -10.66 6.12
N ALA A 11 1.58 -11.14 4.89
CA ALA A 11 2.46 -10.81 3.78
C ALA A 11 2.03 -9.47 3.14
N SER A 12 2.03 -8.38 3.91
CA SER A 12 1.53 -7.07 3.46
C SER A 12 2.36 -6.51 2.29
N HIS A 13 1.70 -6.18 1.17
CA HIS A 13 2.31 -5.74 -0.09
C HIS A 13 1.52 -4.60 -0.74
N CYS A 14 1.21 -3.54 0.01
CA CYS A 14 0.54 -2.38 -0.56
C CYS A 14 1.36 -1.74 -1.70
N LEU A 15 0.78 -1.79 -2.90
CA LEU A 15 1.27 -1.17 -4.11
C LEU A 15 0.90 0.33 -4.09
N LEU A 16 1.88 1.21 -3.83
CA LEU A 16 1.72 2.68 -3.86
C LEU A 16 2.76 3.35 -4.79
N PRO A 17 2.51 4.58 -5.30
CA PRO A 17 3.43 5.32 -6.18
C PRO A 17 4.56 6.06 -5.43
N VAL A 18 5.75 6.21 -6.04
CA VAL A 18 7.04 6.34 -5.30
C VAL A 18 7.95 7.53 -5.74
N PHE A 19 9.33 7.55 -5.74
CA PHE A 19 10.09 8.50 -6.65
C PHE A 19 11.63 8.99 -6.54
N PRO A 20 12.75 8.47 -7.15
CA PRO A 20 14.17 8.44 -6.62
C PRO A 20 14.94 9.67 -6.02
N SER A 21 16.14 9.38 -5.48
CA SER A 21 17.36 10.24 -5.40
C SER A 21 18.64 9.50 -5.90
N THR A 22 19.80 10.18 -6.07
CA THR A 22 21.01 9.58 -6.73
C THR A 22 22.37 10.02 -6.18
N ALA A 23 23.39 9.15 -6.26
CA ALA A 23 24.82 9.48 -6.11
C ALA A 23 25.68 8.84 -7.22
N THR A 24 26.67 9.56 -7.75
CA THR A 24 27.44 9.17 -8.96
C THR A 24 28.76 8.42 -8.68
N SER A 25 29.26 7.69 -9.69
CA SER A 25 30.31 6.66 -9.58
C SER A 25 31.76 7.14 -9.77
N GLY A 26 32.74 6.34 -9.31
CA GLY A 26 34.17 6.70 -9.32
C GLY A 26 35.19 5.53 -9.33
N GLN A 27 35.32 4.85 -10.48
CA GLN A 27 36.46 4.00 -10.90
C GLN A 27 36.83 2.71 -10.12
N GLN A 28 37.74 1.90 -10.71
CA GLN A 28 38.11 0.54 -10.29
C GLN A 28 39.61 0.37 -9.96
N ARG A 29 39.89 -0.60 -9.06
CA ARG A 29 41.08 -1.49 -9.01
C ARG A 29 42.51 -0.89 -8.86
N ALA A 30 42.93 -0.83 -7.58
CA ALA A 30 44.05 -1.59 -7.00
C ALA A 30 45.53 -1.40 -7.47
N ARG A 31 46.42 -1.03 -6.52
CA ARG A 31 47.57 -1.87 -6.07
C ARG A 31 48.26 -1.35 -4.78
N ARG A 32 49.26 -2.11 -4.29
CA ARG A 32 49.90 -2.04 -2.95
C ARG A 32 50.94 -0.91 -2.78
N ARG A 33 51.16 -0.55 -1.49
CA ARG A 33 52.38 0.05 -0.87
C ARG A 33 52.84 1.45 -1.35
N LEU A 34 52.93 2.39 -0.41
CA LEU A 34 54.23 2.79 0.19
C LEU A 34 54.04 3.63 1.47
N GLN A 35 55.14 3.90 2.19
CA GLN A 35 55.22 4.81 3.35
C GLN A 35 55.68 6.20 2.89
N GLY A 36 55.37 7.27 3.63
CA GLY A 36 55.97 8.59 3.37
C GLY A 36 55.46 9.70 4.29
N CYS A 37 56.39 10.50 4.84
CA CYS A 37 56.09 11.69 5.63
C CYS A 37 55.69 12.90 4.76
N GLY A 38 54.86 13.80 5.29
CA GLY A 38 54.58 15.12 4.73
C GLY A 38 54.02 16.04 5.83
N ARG A 39 54.46 17.30 5.91
CA ARG A 39 54.23 18.18 7.07
C ARG A 39 54.13 19.65 6.61
N ILE A 40 53.26 20.45 7.26
CA ILE A 40 53.16 21.94 7.21
C ILE A 40 52.85 22.53 5.79
N ILE A 41 52.38 23.77 5.53
CA ILE A 41 52.05 24.99 6.33
C ILE A 41 50.69 25.60 5.89
N HIS A 42 50.07 26.40 6.77
CA HIS A 42 49.08 27.45 6.46
C HIS A 42 49.46 28.37 5.29
N CYS A 43 48.47 28.95 4.58
CA CYS A 43 48.15 30.39 4.75
C CYS A 43 46.82 30.81 4.10
N SER A 44 46.27 31.92 4.60
CA SER A 44 45.06 32.60 4.13
C SER A 44 45.41 33.94 3.49
N LEU A 45 44.63 34.42 2.52
CA LEU A 45 44.43 35.87 2.30
C LEU A 45 43.18 36.15 1.45
N LEU A 46 42.57 37.32 1.69
CA LEU A 46 41.49 37.90 0.90
C LEU A 46 42.06 38.68 -0.28
N ASN A 47 41.29 38.86 -1.36
CA ASN A 47 41.22 40.17 -2.01
C ASN A 47 39.94 40.39 -2.82
N THR A 48 39.64 41.66 -3.09
CA THR A 48 38.42 42.16 -3.76
C THR A 48 38.74 42.89 -5.07
N SER A 49 37.86 42.83 -6.06
CA SER A 49 37.69 43.93 -7.03
C SER A 49 36.35 43.86 -7.78
N GLU A 50 35.81 45.03 -8.11
CA GLU A 50 34.62 45.24 -8.94
C GLU A 50 35.04 45.58 -10.38
N HIS A 51 34.15 45.44 -11.36
CA HIS A 51 34.22 46.22 -12.60
C HIS A 51 32.83 46.47 -13.22
N HIS A 52 32.52 47.74 -13.46
CA HIS A 52 31.39 48.16 -14.29
C HIS A 52 31.72 48.10 -15.78
N ALA A 53 30.70 47.91 -16.62
CA ALA A 53 30.76 48.14 -18.06
C ALA A 53 29.57 49.00 -18.52
N TYR A 54 29.83 49.98 -19.39
CA TYR A 54 28.83 50.84 -20.04
C TYR A 54 28.56 50.37 -21.46
N PHE A 55 27.31 50.51 -21.92
CA PHE A 55 26.98 50.57 -23.35
C PHE A 55 25.85 51.59 -23.60
N SER A 56 25.88 52.26 -24.75
CA SER A 56 24.91 53.30 -25.12
C SER A 56 24.56 53.25 -26.60
N VAL A 57 23.28 53.35 -26.96
CA VAL A 57 22.83 53.48 -28.35
C VAL A 57 21.68 54.49 -28.42
N ARG A 58 21.76 55.43 -29.37
CA ARG A 58 20.64 56.27 -29.85
C ARG A 58 19.99 55.53 -31.03
N GLY A 59 18.69 55.60 -31.33
CA GLY A 59 17.66 56.57 -30.95
C GLY A 59 17.03 57.14 -32.23
N ALA A 60 15.71 56.99 -32.42
CA ALA A 60 14.98 57.43 -33.62
C ALA A 60 13.50 57.69 -33.32
N GLU A 61 12.90 58.67 -33.99
CA GLU A 61 11.49 59.10 -33.82
C GLU A 61 10.70 58.95 -35.13
N ALA A 62 9.40 58.65 -35.01
CA ALA A 62 8.38 58.79 -36.08
C ALA A 62 6.99 58.96 -35.43
N SER A 63 6.01 59.52 -36.15
CA SER A 63 4.91 60.27 -35.51
C SER A 63 3.49 59.96 -36.01
N LEU A 64 2.57 59.73 -35.04
CA LEU A 64 1.15 60.17 -34.96
C LEU A 64 0.14 59.74 -36.09
N PRO A 65 -1.21 59.71 -35.87
CA PRO A 65 -1.98 60.66 -35.04
C PRO A 65 -3.14 60.16 -34.14
N CYS A 66 -3.45 61.05 -33.18
CA CYS A 66 -4.69 61.32 -32.42
C CYS A 66 -5.89 60.34 -32.39
N ALA A 67 -6.29 60.00 -31.16
CA ALA A 67 -7.71 59.90 -30.75
C ALA A 67 -7.90 60.48 -29.31
N HIS A 68 -9.15 60.77 -28.93
CA HIS A 68 -9.53 61.72 -27.87
C HIS A 68 -8.98 61.55 -26.44
N TYR A 69 -8.91 62.71 -25.75
CA TYR A 69 -8.47 62.93 -24.39
C TYR A 69 -9.64 62.81 -23.38
N GLN A 70 -9.49 62.01 -22.32
CA GLN A 70 -10.28 62.15 -21.08
C GLN A 70 -9.35 62.23 -19.87
N LYS A 71 -9.70 63.06 -18.88
CA LYS A 71 -8.86 63.33 -17.71
C LYS A 71 -9.11 62.32 -16.59
N THR A 72 -8.09 61.54 -16.25
CA THR A 72 -7.98 60.84 -14.96
C THR A 72 -6.76 61.35 -14.21
N THR A 73 -6.97 61.86 -12.99
CA THR A 73 -5.91 62.37 -12.13
C THR A 73 -5.11 61.23 -11.51
N HIS A 74 -3.92 60.96 -12.05
CA HIS A 74 -2.94 60.08 -11.40
C HIS A 74 -2.39 60.74 -10.13
N VAL A 75 -3.01 60.44 -8.98
CA VAL A 75 -2.41 60.73 -7.67
C VAL A 75 -1.25 59.77 -7.46
N CYS A 76 -0.02 60.28 -7.54
CA CYS A 76 1.18 59.51 -7.30
C CYS A 76 1.29 59.17 -5.80
N ARG A 77 0.71 58.04 -5.39
CA ARG A 77 0.96 57.45 -4.07
C ARG A 77 2.28 56.70 -4.10
N CYS A 78 3.34 57.35 -3.64
CA CYS A 78 4.57 56.65 -3.26
C CYS A 78 4.22 55.54 -2.27
N SER A 79 4.45 54.28 -2.65
CA SER A 79 4.28 53.14 -1.76
C SER A 79 5.36 53.17 -0.68
N VAL A 80 5.04 53.76 0.47
CA VAL A 80 5.83 53.55 1.69
C VAL A 80 5.76 52.06 1.98
N SER A 81 6.84 51.35 1.67
CA SER A 81 7.01 49.96 2.08
C SER A 81 7.19 49.93 3.59
N SER A 82 6.07 49.84 4.31
CA SER A 82 6.09 49.49 5.72
C SER A 82 6.73 48.11 5.84
N LEU A 83 7.92 48.05 6.42
CA LEU A 83 8.57 46.81 6.84
C LEU A 83 7.72 46.16 7.93
N LEU A 84 6.65 45.48 7.52
CA LEU A 84 6.00 44.48 8.32
C LEU A 84 7.06 43.43 8.64
N PRO A 85 7.23 43.03 9.91
CA PRO A 85 8.11 41.91 10.22
C PRO A 85 7.62 40.69 9.45
N THR A 86 8.52 40.01 8.75
CA THR A 86 8.22 38.72 8.15
C THR A 86 7.98 37.73 9.28
N ALA A 87 6.71 37.56 9.65
CA ALA A 87 6.27 36.58 10.64
C ALA A 87 6.88 35.21 10.31
N ALA A 88 7.37 34.51 11.32
CA ALA A 88 8.00 33.22 11.12
C ALA A 88 6.95 32.24 10.58
N ALA A 89 7.40 31.21 9.86
CA ALA A 89 6.46 30.26 9.25
C ALA A 89 5.61 29.51 10.29
N SER A 90 6.10 29.42 11.54
CA SER A 90 5.38 29.00 12.74
C SER A 90 4.10 29.80 13.02
N ASP A 91 4.09 31.10 12.71
CA ASP A 91 3.10 32.06 13.20
C ASP A 91 1.88 32.16 12.28
N LEU A 92 2.03 31.67 11.04
CA LEU A 92 1.00 31.72 10.00
C LEU A 92 -0.18 30.78 10.31
N LEU A 93 -1.40 31.22 9.97
CA LEU A 93 -2.58 30.36 10.01
C LEU A 93 -2.53 29.31 8.90
N VAL A 94 -3.17 28.15 9.11
CA VAL A 94 -3.18 27.03 8.15
C VAL A 94 -3.59 27.48 6.74
N GLU A 95 -4.68 28.26 6.61
CA GLU A 95 -5.10 28.76 5.29
C GLU A 95 -4.06 29.67 4.63
N GLN A 96 -3.32 30.49 5.40
CA GLN A 96 -2.25 31.34 4.85
C GLN A 96 -1.06 30.51 4.31
N ILE A 97 -0.81 29.34 4.91
CA ILE A 97 0.16 28.36 4.42
C ILE A 97 -0.37 27.71 3.14
N LEU A 98 -1.60 27.18 3.17
CA LEU A 98 -2.22 26.51 2.02
C LEU A 98 -2.38 27.44 0.80
N ASP A 99 -2.66 28.73 1.01
CA ASP A 99 -2.75 29.72 -0.07
C ASP A 99 -1.38 30.05 -0.67
N ARG A 100 -0.32 30.16 0.15
CA ARG A 100 1.06 30.30 -0.35
C ARG A 100 1.49 29.08 -1.15
N MET A 101 1.19 27.87 -0.67
CA MET A 101 1.46 26.63 -1.39
C MET A 101 0.66 26.53 -2.69
N SER A 102 -0.63 26.87 -2.66
CA SER A 102 -1.51 26.90 -3.84
C SER A 102 -1.00 27.88 -4.91
N TYR A 103 -0.52 29.05 -4.49
CA TYR A 103 0.10 30.03 -5.37
C TYR A 103 1.44 29.52 -5.94
N ALA A 104 2.32 28.99 -5.09
CA ALA A 104 3.65 28.51 -5.48
C ALA A 104 3.63 27.24 -6.34
N LEU A 105 2.64 26.37 -6.16
CA LEU A 105 2.36 25.23 -7.03
C LEU A 105 1.73 25.67 -8.36
N GLY A 106 1.15 26.87 -8.43
CA GLY A 106 0.59 27.45 -9.65
C GLY A 106 -0.86 27.05 -9.95
N LEU A 107 -1.68 26.81 -8.93
CA LEU A 107 -3.10 26.47 -9.10
C LEU A 107 -3.99 27.67 -9.48
N HIS A 108 -3.43 28.88 -9.52
CA HIS A 108 -4.17 30.14 -9.67
C HIS A 108 -4.41 30.57 -11.13
N ASP A 109 -3.63 30.07 -12.09
CA ASP A 109 -3.75 30.39 -13.52
C ASP A 109 -4.24 29.20 -14.37
N TYR A 110 -4.58 28.07 -13.74
CA TYR A 110 -4.85 26.81 -14.43
C TYR A 110 -6.29 26.67 -14.99
N PRO A 111 -6.47 26.19 -16.25
CA PRO A 111 -7.77 25.89 -16.83
C PRO A 111 -8.32 24.54 -16.34
N PHE A 112 -9.25 24.58 -15.38
CA PHE A 112 -9.85 23.39 -14.76
C PHE A 112 -10.60 22.42 -15.70
N SER A 113 -10.81 22.75 -16.97
CA SER A 113 -11.47 21.94 -18.00
C SER A 113 -10.50 21.06 -18.83
N CYS A 114 -9.35 20.73 -18.24
CA CYS A 114 -8.27 19.98 -18.87
C CYS A 114 -7.88 18.80 -17.99
N HIS A 115 -7.61 17.67 -18.64
CA HIS A 115 -6.98 16.52 -18.02
C HIS A 115 -5.48 16.59 -18.30
N LEU A 116 -4.68 16.36 -17.28
CA LEU A 116 -3.23 16.40 -17.36
C LEU A 116 -2.67 14.99 -17.50
N MET A 117 -1.52 14.89 -18.15
CA MET A 117 -0.74 13.66 -18.21
C MET A 117 0.69 13.91 -17.77
N ALA A 118 1.27 12.93 -17.09
CA ALA A 118 2.69 12.73 -16.93
C ALA A 118 3.03 11.33 -17.46
N THR A 119 4.09 11.22 -18.25
CA THR A 119 4.64 9.92 -18.67
C THR A 119 6.12 9.85 -18.35
N GLY A 120 6.61 8.64 -18.12
CA GLY A 120 7.98 8.41 -17.68
C GLY A 120 8.27 6.94 -17.48
N ARG A 121 9.21 6.62 -16.59
CA ARG A 121 9.41 5.27 -16.08
C ARG A 121 9.06 5.14 -14.62
N LEU A 122 8.87 3.90 -14.15
CA LEU A 122 8.61 3.45 -12.78
C LEU A 122 9.44 2.18 -12.58
N SER A 123 10.45 2.27 -11.71
CA SER A 123 11.34 1.17 -11.34
C SER A 123 11.01 0.74 -9.93
N CYS A 124 10.13 -0.24 -9.79
CA CYS A 124 9.63 -0.76 -8.51
C CYS A 124 9.87 -2.26 -8.39
N PHE A 125 9.94 -2.77 -7.16
CA PHE A 125 10.10 -4.20 -6.91
C PHE A 125 11.28 -4.82 -7.69
N GLY A 126 12.40 -4.10 -7.80
CA GLY A 126 13.57 -4.53 -8.59
C GLY A 126 13.36 -4.63 -10.11
N LEU A 127 12.21 -4.17 -10.62
CA LEU A 127 11.87 -4.09 -12.04
C LEU A 127 12.05 -2.65 -12.56
N GLU A 128 11.96 -2.48 -13.87
CA GLU A 128 11.81 -1.18 -14.54
C GLU A 128 10.78 -1.32 -15.68
N GLY A 129 9.95 -0.30 -15.86
CA GLY A 129 8.96 -0.23 -16.93
C GLY A 129 8.51 1.20 -17.17
N GLU A 130 7.64 1.39 -18.16
CA GLU A 130 7.08 2.72 -18.45
C GLU A 130 5.88 3.00 -17.52
N TRP A 131 5.64 4.30 -17.26
CA TRP A 131 4.64 4.81 -16.34
C TRP A 131 3.82 5.91 -16.98
N LYS A 132 2.53 5.94 -16.61
CA LYS A 132 1.57 6.94 -17.02
C LYS A 132 0.73 7.35 -15.80
N LEU A 133 0.59 8.65 -15.57
CA LEU A 133 -0.41 9.23 -14.68
C LEU A 133 -1.25 10.22 -15.49
N ILE A 134 -2.57 10.10 -15.40
CA ILE A 134 -3.55 11.05 -15.91
C ILE A 134 -4.34 11.59 -14.72
N TRP A 135 -4.57 12.91 -14.63
CA TRP A 135 -5.34 13.49 -13.52
C TRP A 135 -6.10 14.77 -13.90
N CYS A 136 -7.07 15.15 -13.06
CA CYS A 136 -7.74 16.45 -13.12
C CYS A 136 -7.68 17.13 -11.72
N LEU A 137 -7.73 18.46 -11.68
CA LEU A 137 -7.76 19.23 -10.43
C LEU A 137 -9.13 19.23 -9.73
N ASP A 138 -10.05 18.34 -10.12
CA ASP A 138 -11.23 17.98 -9.33
C ASP A 138 -11.01 16.73 -8.44
N GLY A 139 -9.84 16.10 -8.56
CA GLY A 139 -9.40 14.96 -7.77
C GLY A 139 -9.40 13.62 -8.52
N ARG A 140 -9.97 13.56 -9.74
CA ARG A 140 -9.93 12.36 -10.60
C ARG A 140 -8.51 12.00 -11.01
N PHE A 141 -8.18 10.70 -11.02
CA PHE A 141 -6.90 10.20 -11.51
C PHE A 141 -6.99 8.79 -12.11
N TYR A 142 -6.04 8.47 -12.98
CA TYR A 142 -5.72 7.13 -13.47
C TYR A 142 -4.20 6.99 -13.51
N GLU A 143 -3.64 5.93 -12.93
CA GLU A 143 -2.20 5.65 -12.95
C GLU A 143 -1.94 4.22 -13.41
N GLN A 144 -0.90 4.02 -14.22
CA GLN A 144 -0.53 2.71 -14.79
C GLN A 144 0.98 2.48 -14.70
N PHE A 145 1.35 1.27 -14.29
CA PHE A 145 2.66 0.67 -14.54
C PHE A 145 2.59 -0.33 -15.68
N SER A 146 3.53 -0.31 -16.61
CA SER A 146 3.72 -1.39 -17.58
C SER A 146 5.20 -1.80 -17.63
N GLY A 147 5.54 -2.88 -16.92
CA GLY A 147 6.84 -3.57 -16.98
C GLY A 147 6.79 -4.87 -17.77
N THR A 148 7.92 -5.58 -17.85
CA THR A 148 8.05 -6.85 -18.61
C THR A 148 7.51 -8.08 -17.88
N GLU A 149 7.28 -7.98 -16.57
CA GLU A 149 6.80 -9.07 -15.71
C GLU A 149 5.52 -8.70 -14.95
N MET A 150 5.23 -7.40 -14.78
CA MET A 150 4.08 -6.90 -14.01
C MET A 150 3.51 -5.66 -14.68
N GLU A 151 2.18 -5.57 -14.66
CA GLU A 151 1.38 -4.41 -15.04
C GLU A 151 0.32 -4.23 -13.95
N PHE A 152 0.09 -3.01 -13.49
CA PHE A 152 -0.94 -2.70 -12.50
C PHE A 152 -1.48 -1.28 -12.71
N GLU A 153 -2.72 -1.05 -12.31
CA GLU A 153 -3.42 0.23 -12.54
C GLU A 153 -4.17 0.69 -11.30
N TYR A 154 -4.29 2.01 -11.16
CA TYR A 154 -5.13 2.69 -10.17
C TYR A 154 -6.07 3.65 -10.87
N GLY A 155 -7.24 3.90 -10.30
CA GLY A 155 -8.08 5.00 -10.74
C GLY A 155 -9.13 5.45 -9.74
N TYR A 156 -9.67 6.64 -9.97
CA TYR A 156 -10.70 7.27 -9.15
C TYR A 156 -11.52 8.23 -10.00
N ASP A 157 -12.82 7.96 -10.11
CA ASP A 157 -13.80 8.70 -10.93
C ASP A 157 -14.38 9.95 -10.24
N GLY A 158 -13.94 10.25 -9.01
CA GLY A 158 -14.43 11.35 -8.19
C GLY A 158 -15.69 11.04 -7.38
N LYS A 159 -16.31 9.86 -7.55
CA LYS A 159 -17.64 9.50 -7.01
C LYS A 159 -17.60 8.24 -6.14
N HIS A 160 -17.05 7.15 -6.66
CA HIS A 160 -16.95 5.85 -5.99
C HIS A 160 -15.65 5.75 -5.19
N SER A 161 -15.41 4.63 -4.50
CA SER A 161 -14.09 4.39 -3.91
C SER A 161 -13.04 4.26 -5.02
N PRO A 162 -11.80 4.77 -4.85
CA PRO A 162 -10.71 4.45 -5.77
C PRO A 162 -10.57 2.93 -5.96
N TRP A 163 -10.09 2.54 -7.11
CA TRP A 163 -9.95 1.14 -7.51
C TRP A 163 -8.51 0.82 -7.91
N HIS A 164 -8.16 -0.46 -7.82
CA HIS A 164 -6.90 -1.04 -8.25
C HIS A 164 -7.18 -2.22 -9.19
N ALA A 165 -6.39 -2.37 -10.25
CA ALA A 165 -6.39 -3.54 -11.11
C ALA A 165 -5.04 -4.25 -11.04
N ASP A 166 -5.04 -5.47 -10.50
CA ASP A 166 -3.82 -6.23 -10.18
C ASP A 166 -3.07 -6.78 -11.41
N THR A 167 -2.03 -7.59 -11.17
CA THR A 167 -1.22 -8.17 -12.24
C THR A 167 -1.96 -9.20 -13.09
N GLY A 168 -3.04 -9.81 -12.58
CA GLY A 168 -3.97 -10.64 -13.35
C GLY A 168 -5.07 -9.84 -14.07
N GLY A 169 -5.14 -8.52 -13.82
CA GLY A 169 -6.14 -7.60 -14.35
C GLY A 169 -7.41 -7.51 -13.50
N TYR A 170 -7.47 -8.15 -12.34
CA TYR A 170 -8.68 -8.17 -11.51
C TYR A 170 -8.87 -6.84 -10.77
N VAL A 171 -10.07 -6.25 -10.88
CA VAL A 171 -10.36 -4.88 -10.45
C VAL A 171 -11.14 -4.85 -9.14
N THR A 172 -10.51 -4.38 -8.07
CA THR A 172 -11.11 -4.21 -6.74
C THR A 172 -11.32 -2.73 -6.41
N HIS A 173 -12.34 -2.42 -5.61
CA HIS A 173 -12.38 -1.15 -4.89
C HIS A 173 -11.46 -1.22 -3.68
N LEU A 174 -10.77 -0.12 -3.39
CA LEU A 174 -9.94 0.02 -2.21
C LEU A 174 -10.78 0.44 -1.01
N GLU A 175 -10.41 -0.06 0.17
CA GLU A 175 -11.01 0.29 1.46
C GLU A 175 -9.92 0.61 2.49
N LEU A 176 -10.30 1.14 3.65
CA LEU A 176 -9.40 1.32 4.82
C LEU A 176 -8.08 2.01 4.44
N ASP A 177 -6.93 1.53 4.92
CA ASP A 177 -5.59 2.06 4.60
C ASP A 177 -5.32 2.13 3.08
N ASN A 178 -5.77 1.13 2.28
CA ASN A 178 -5.58 1.12 0.82
C ASN A 178 -6.25 2.34 0.16
N LEU A 179 -7.50 2.65 0.55
CA LEU A 179 -8.24 3.81 0.06
C LEU A 179 -7.50 5.09 0.42
N GLU A 180 -7.14 5.24 1.69
CA GLU A 180 -6.63 6.48 2.24
C GLU A 180 -5.20 6.79 1.77
N ALA A 181 -4.34 5.77 1.69
CA ALA A 181 -2.99 5.91 1.18
C ALA A 181 -2.98 6.24 -0.32
N CYS A 182 -3.82 5.56 -1.11
CA CYS A 182 -3.98 5.82 -2.55
C CYS A 182 -4.43 7.27 -2.81
N LEU A 183 -5.53 7.71 -2.18
CA LEU A 183 -6.02 9.09 -2.34
C LEU A 183 -5.01 10.12 -1.82
N SER A 184 -4.42 9.92 -0.64
CA SER A 184 -3.52 10.91 -0.04
C SER A 184 -2.25 11.08 -0.88
N ALA A 185 -1.57 9.98 -1.24
CA ALA A 185 -0.36 10.04 -2.06
C ALA A 185 -0.62 10.71 -3.42
N LEU A 186 -1.70 10.34 -4.11
CA LEU A 186 -1.99 10.90 -5.43
C LEU A 186 -2.53 12.33 -5.38
N TRP A 187 -3.40 12.69 -4.42
CA TRP A 187 -3.89 14.07 -4.29
C TRP A 187 -2.81 15.04 -3.83
N ILE A 188 -1.86 14.60 -3.00
CA ILE A 188 -0.73 15.45 -2.54
C ILE A 188 0.26 15.70 -3.67
N LYS A 189 0.64 14.65 -4.41
CA LYS A 189 1.49 14.66 -5.61
C LYS A 189 0.91 15.48 -6.77
N THR A 190 -0.40 15.41 -7.00
CA THR A 190 -1.09 16.15 -8.08
C THR A 190 -1.53 17.57 -7.71
N GLY A 191 -1.46 17.95 -6.43
CA GLY A 191 -1.86 19.27 -5.94
C GLY A 191 -3.35 19.44 -5.63
N TYR A 192 -4.19 18.44 -5.86
CA TYR A 192 -5.64 18.53 -5.63
C TYR A 192 -5.99 18.98 -4.20
N TRP A 193 -5.24 18.51 -3.21
CA TRP A 193 -5.44 18.84 -1.78
C TRP A 193 -5.44 20.34 -1.46
N LEU A 194 -4.71 21.16 -2.23
CA LEU A 194 -4.63 22.60 -2.05
C LEU A 194 -5.81 23.35 -2.70
N THR A 195 -6.52 22.72 -3.63
CA THR A 195 -7.73 23.28 -4.27
C THR A 195 -8.87 23.40 -3.25
N LYS A 196 -9.84 24.28 -3.51
CA LYS A 196 -11.01 24.43 -2.64
C LYS A 196 -11.74 23.10 -2.39
N LYS A 197 -12.02 22.34 -3.45
CA LYS A 197 -12.66 21.01 -3.37
C LYS A 197 -11.81 19.99 -2.58
N GLY A 198 -10.48 20.09 -2.65
CA GLY A 198 -9.56 19.29 -1.85
C GLY A 198 -9.66 19.60 -0.36
N ARG A 199 -9.55 20.88 0.03
CA ARG A 199 -9.68 21.35 1.43
C ARG A 199 -11.06 21.02 2.03
N GLU A 200 -12.11 20.99 1.21
CA GLU A 200 -13.45 20.53 1.62
C GLU A 200 -13.45 19.04 2.03
N LYS A 201 -12.74 18.16 1.31
CA LYS A 201 -12.64 16.71 1.63
C LYS A 201 -11.63 16.36 2.75
N LEU A 202 -10.72 17.27 3.10
CA LEU A 202 -9.58 17.00 3.99
C LEU A 202 -9.65 17.78 5.31
N ALA A 203 -9.22 17.15 6.41
CA ALA A 203 -8.82 17.86 7.62
C ALA A 203 -7.31 18.18 7.51
N ILE A 204 -6.92 19.43 7.81
CA ILE A 204 -5.53 19.89 7.71
C ILE A 204 -5.18 20.74 8.93
N CYS A 205 -4.04 20.48 9.57
CA CYS A 205 -3.52 21.29 10.69
C CYS A 205 -1.99 21.37 10.67
N LYS A 206 -1.39 22.33 11.41
CA LYS A 206 0.06 22.36 11.65
C LYS A 206 0.46 21.27 12.63
N ARG A 207 1.64 20.69 12.47
CA ARG A 207 2.23 19.68 13.36
C ARG A 207 3.51 20.21 14.02
N GLU A 208 3.71 19.92 15.30
CA GLU A 208 4.79 20.49 16.12
C GLU A 208 6.04 19.58 16.29
N SER A 209 5.97 18.32 15.85
CA SER A 209 7.07 17.33 15.87
C SER A 209 7.02 16.39 14.65
N ARG A 210 8.01 15.52 14.44
CA ARG A 210 7.97 14.45 13.39
C ARG A 210 7.19 13.23 13.88
N LEU A 211 6.96 12.22 13.03
CA LEU A 211 6.44 10.91 13.48
C LEU A 211 7.48 10.09 14.26
N LEU A 212 8.74 10.15 13.81
CA LEU A 212 9.79 9.22 14.25
C LEU A 212 10.88 9.87 15.13
N SER A 213 10.80 11.17 15.39
CA SER A 213 11.76 11.88 16.26
C SER A 213 11.20 13.16 16.87
N ASN A 214 11.78 13.56 18.01
CA ASN A 214 11.55 14.84 18.66
C ASN A 214 12.48 15.95 18.11
N ASP A 215 12.89 15.85 16.84
CA ASP A 215 13.79 16.82 16.22
C ASP A 215 13.10 18.18 16.06
N VAL A 216 13.79 19.25 16.45
CA VAL A 216 13.39 20.62 16.11
C VAL A 216 13.54 20.82 14.60
N PHE A 217 12.51 21.35 13.95
CA PHE A 217 12.53 21.61 12.50
C PHE A 217 13.62 22.61 12.11
N ALA A 218 14.12 22.51 10.87
CA ALA A 218 14.95 23.57 10.30
C ALA A 218 14.13 24.87 10.17
N ASN A 219 14.77 26.03 10.27
CA ASN A 219 14.08 27.34 10.24
C ASN A 219 13.27 27.62 8.96
N ASN A 220 13.47 26.84 7.90
CA ASN A 220 12.74 26.91 6.62
C ASN A 220 11.81 25.69 6.38
N GLU A 221 11.56 24.86 7.39
CA GLU A 221 10.72 23.66 7.29
C GLU A 221 9.45 23.79 8.15
N LEU A 222 8.32 23.33 7.61
CA LEU A 222 7.03 23.27 8.30
C LEU A 222 6.35 21.92 8.01
N TRP A 223 5.71 21.32 9.03
CA TRP A 223 4.89 20.12 8.84
C TRP A 223 3.40 20.43 8.94
N LEU A 224 2.63 19.85 8.02
CA LEU A 224 1.17 19.79 8.05
C LEU A 224 0.73 18.35 8.25
N THR A 225 -0.18 18.09 9.18
CA THR A 225 -0.96 16.85 9.19
C THR A 225 -2.18 17.02 8.29
N ILE A 226 -2.44 16.02 7.47
CA ILE A 226 -3.51 15.94 6.47
C ILE A 226 -4.19 14.58 6.64
N SER A 227 -5.52 14.56 6.79
CA SER A 227 -6.30 13.32 6.80
C SER A 227 -7.63 13.49 6.06
N LEU A 228 -8.18 12.39 5.57
CA LEU A 228 -9.50 12.37 4.95
C LEU A 228 -10.57 12.54 6.03
N ARG A 229 -11.58 13.40 5.81
CA ARG A 229 -12.61 13.67 6.83
C ARG A 229 -13.41 12.40 7.14
N GLY A 230 -13.49 12.04 8.42
CA GLY A 230 -14.19 10.83 8.88
C GLY A 230 -13.41 9.54 8.66
N LYS A 231 -12.08 9.61 8.57
CA LYS A 231 -11.15 8.50 8.32
C LYS A 231 -9.99 8.51 9.33
N LYS A 232 -9.12 7.49 9.31
CA LYS A 232 -8.14 7.21 10.39
C LYS A 232 -6.67 7.38 10.03
N VAL A 233 -6.28 7.31 8.75
CA VAL A 233 -4.88 7.42 8.32
C VAL A 233 -4.51 8.90 8.21
N GLU A 234 -3.37 9.25 8.83
CA GLU A 234 -2.79 10.58 8.73
C GLU A 234 -1.57 10.57 7.80
N SER A 235 -1.54 11.55 6.91
CA SER A 235 -0.37 11.92 6.11
C SER A 235 0.24 13.19 6.69
N HIS A 236 1.56 13.24 6.85
CA HIS A 236 2.27 14.42 7.34
C HIS A 236 3.17 14.94 6.23
N VAL A 237 2.90 16.15 5.73
CA VAL A 237 3.64 16.76 4.62
C VAL A 237 4.61 17.80 5.16
N LEU A 238 5.89 17.61 4.85
CA LEU A 238 6.96 18.57 5.02
C LEU A 238 6.98 19.55 3.85
N VAL A 239 6.91 20.84 4.18
CA VAL A 239 6.91 21.96 3.26
C VAL A 239 8.20 22.75 3.44
N ASP A 240 8.92 23.02 2.36
CA ASP A 240 9.97 24.05 2.38
C ASP A 240 9.31 25.42 2.29
N THR A 241 9.45 26.23 3.34
CA THR A 241 8.84 27.57 3.43
C THR A 241 9.61 28.63 2.64
N THR A 242 10.69 28.24 1.97
CA THR A 242 11.40 29.08 0.98
C THR A 242 10.67 29.05 -0.37
N THR A 243 10.37 27.83 -0.87
CA THR A 243 9.70 27.61 -2.15
C THR A 243 8.18 27.45 -2.06
N TRP A 244 7.65 27.19 -0.86
CA TRP A 244 6.25 26.81 -0.58
C TRP A 244 5.78 25.56 -1.34
N LEU A 245 6.70 24.63 -1.59
CA LEU A 245 6.42 23.34 -2.24
C LEU A 245 6.58 22.18 -1.25
N PRO A 246 5.81 21.08 -1.41
CA PRO A 246 6.06 19.85 -0.68
C PRO A 246 7.47 19.33 -0.96
N LYS A 247 8.16 18.89 0.09
CA LYS A 247 9.50 18.30 0.06
C LYS A 247 9.46 16.82 0.44
N ARG A 248 8.65 16.45 1.44
CA ARG A 248 8.49 15.06 1.90
C ARG A 248 7.07 14.80 2.40
N MET A 249 6.63 13.55 2.38
CA MET A 249 5.44 13.08 3.10
C MET A 249 5.83 11.87 3.96
N GLU A 250 5.19 11.71 5.11
CA GLU A 250 5.24 10.52 5.96
C GLU A 250 3.80 10.05 6.23
N MET A 251 3.54 8.75 6.30
CA MET A 251 2.20 8.20 6.55
C MET A 251 2.30 6.91 7.36
N LYS A 252 1.53 6.75 8.45
CA LYS A 252 1.46 5.45 9.15
C LYS A 252 0.33 4.60 8.56
N ALA A 253 0.70 3.57 7.80
CA ALA A 253 -0.21 2.62 7.16
C ALA A 253 0.47 1.25 7.04
N PHE A 254 -0.28 0.17 6.83
CA PHE A 254 0.26 -1.19 6.59
C PHE A 254 1.22 -1.70 7.69
N GLY A 255 0.99 -1.24 8.94
CA GLY A 255 1.81 -1.53 10.12
C GLY A 255 3.16 -0.80 10.18
N GLY A 256 3.47 0.06 9.22
CA GLY A 256 4.74 0.78 9.11
C GLY A 256 4.58 2.29 8.99
N VAL A 257 5.71 2.99 8.80
CA VAL A 257 5.72 4.41 8.39
C VAL A 257 6.29 4.48 6.98
N GLU A 258 5.40 4.74 6.04
CA GLU A 258 5.69 5.04 4.64
C GLU A 258 6.21 6.47 4.51
N ASN A 259 7.12 6.71 3.57
CA ASN A 259 7.76 8.01 3.33
C ASN A 259 7.68 8.34 1.84
N TRP A 260 7.72 9.62 1.42
CA TRP A 260 7.83 10.10 0.02
C TRP A 260 8.71 11.36 -0.03
N GLU A 261 9.52 11.62 -1.07
CA GLU A 261 10.34 12.85 -1.20
C GLU A 261 10.22 13.56 -2.56
N PHE A 262 9.47 14.66 -2.60
CA PHE A 262 9.11 15.35 -3.85
C PHE A 262 10.22 16.29 -4.33
N ALA A 263 10.66 16.12 -5.57
CA ALA A 263 11.73 16.91 -6.19
C ALA A 263 11.45 17.24 -7.66
N ASN A 264 12.29 18.11 -8.24
CA ASN A 264 12.25 18.53 -9.63
C ASN A 264 10.90 19.13 -10.07
N TRP A 265 10.30 19.96 -9.21
CA TRP A 265 9.05 20.68 -9.45
C TRP A 265 9.11 21.56 -10.70
N THR A 266 8.50 21.11 -11.79
CA THR A 266 8.61 21.69 -13.14
C THR A 266 7.23 22.07 -13.69
N LYS A 267 7.14 23.14 -14.48
CA LYS A 267 5.87 23.57 -15.10
C LYS A 267 5.29 22.48 -16.00
N VAL A 268 3.99 22.18 -15.83
CA VAL A 268 3.27 21.11 -16.57
C VAL A 268 2.96 21.51 -18.01
N LEU A 269 2.63 22.79 -18.23
CA LEU A 269 2.19 23.33 -19.52
C LEU A 269 2.89 24.66 -19.83
N PRO A 270 3.24 24.94 -21.11
CA PRO A 270 3.66 26.27 -21.53
C PRO A 270 2.59 27.33 -21.23
N GLY A 271 3.02 28.54 -20.88
CA GLY A 271 2.13 29.67 -20.54
C GLY A 271 1.58 29.66 -19.10
N TYR A 272 1.36 28.48 -18.51
CA TYR A 272 0.78 28.33 -17.17
C TYR A 272 1.84 28.24 -16.07
N SER A 273 1.45 28.43 -14.80
CA SER A 273 2.34 28.35 -13.65
C SER A 273 2.27 27.03 -12.90
N LEU A 274 1.23 26.21 -13.13
CA LEU A 274 1.07 24.90 -12.52
C LEU A 274 2.33 24.03 -12.68
N LYS A 275 2.82 23.49 -11.56
CA LYS A 275 3.98 22.59 -11.48
C LYS A 275 3.57 21.16 -11.10
N PHE A 276 4.39 20.21 -11.50
CA PHE A 276 4.35 18.81 -11.07
C PHE A 276 5.75 18.36 -10.64
N CYS A 277 5.82 17.47 -9.66
CA CYS A 277 7.08 16.92 -9.16
C CYS A 277 7.57 15.80 -10.10
N MET A 278 8.68 16.04 -10.80
CA MET A 278 9.21 15.05 -11.75
C MET A 278 9.95 13.87 -11.06
N SER A 279 10.08 13.92 -9.72
CA SER A 279 10.60 12.89 -8.79
C SER A 279 9.88 12.98 -7.41
N THR A 280 9.79 11.91 -6.59
CA THR A 280 8.76 11.72 -5.51
C THR A 280 9.08 10.65 -4.38
N MET A 281 10.33 10.49 -3.90
CA MET A 281 10.93 9.23 -3.37
C MET A 281 10.26 8.56 -2.18
N TYR A 282 9.45 7.53 -2.42
CA TYR A 282 8.98 6.60 -1.40
C TYR A 282 9.87 5.40 -1.13
N LEU A 283 9.78 5.00 0.12
CA LEU A 283 10.59 4.01 0.79
C LEU A 283 9.57 3.13 1.51
N PRO A 284 9.17 1.97 0.94
CA PRO A 284 8.21 1.08 1.54
C PRO A 284 8.58 0.80 3.00
N ALA A 285 7.64 0.84 3.93
CA ALA A 285 7.97 0.60 5.33
C ALA A 285 8.47 -0.84 5.56
N THR A 286 8.10 -1.79 4.70
CA THR A 286 8.65 -3.16 4.65
C THR A 286 10.10 -3.21 4.15
N GLY A 287 10.51 -2.26 3.30
CA GLY A 287 11.86 -2.10 2.79
C GLY A 287 11.95 -2.03 1.27
N GLY A 288 13.13 -1.66 0.78
CA GLY A 288 13.40 -1.38 -0.63
C GLY A 288 13.28 0.10 -0.97
N GLU A 289 13.47 0.43 -2.24
CA GLU A 289 13.28 1.76 -2.82
C GLU A 289 12.75 1.58 -4.24
N HIS A 290 11.90 2.48 -4.74
CA HIS A 290 11.51 2.49 -6.15
C HIS A 290 11.94 3.83 -6.82
N HIS A 291 12.16 3.87 -8.15
CA HIS A 291 12.58 5.06 -8.93
C HIS A 291 11.75 5.40 -10.22
N TYR A 292 11.07 6.56 -10.29
CA TYR A 292 10.52 7.18 -11.51
C TYR A 292 11.68 7.82 -12.25
N LEU A 293 11.42 8.18 -13.51
CA LEU A 293 11.66 9.56 -13.93
C LEU A 293 10.48 10.05 -14.78
N ALA A 294 9.77 11.12 -14.38
CA ALA A 294 8.82 11.78 -15.28
C ALA A 294 9.60 12.42 -16.44
N ARG A 295 9.25 12.08 -17.67
CA ARG A 295 9.93 12.51 -18.90
C ARG A 295 9.17 13.58 -19.65
N THR A 296 7.84 13.45 -19.72
CA THR A 296 6.97 14.43 -20.36
C THR A 296 5.80 14.75 -19.44
N THR A 297 5.31 15.98 -19.54
CA THR A 297 4.03 16.42 -18.99
C THR A 297 3.26 17.17 -20.06
N GLY A 298 1.93 17.17 -19.98
CA GLY A 298 1.08 17.78 -20.99
C GLY A 298 -0.41 17.67 -20.69
N ILE A 299 -1.24 18.03 -21.67
CA ILE A 299 -2.68 17.72 -21.67
C ILE A 299 -2.85 16.28 -22.14
N ALA A 300 -3.69 15.52 -21.44
CA ALA A 300 -4.16 14.21 -21.88
C ALA A 300 -5.31 14.35 -22.88
N PHE A 301 -6.35 15.07 -22.45
CA PHE A 301 -7.60 15.35 -23.17
C PHE A 301 -8.38 16.46 -22.45
N HIS A 302 -9.54 16.85 -22.98
CA HIS A 302 -10.48 17.80 -22.36
C HIS A 302 -11.73 17.06 -21.84
N ASP A 303 -12.51 17.66 -20.94
CA ASP A 303 -13.69 17.02 -20.30
C ASP A 303 -14.77 16.54 -21.30
N ASP A 304 -14.76 17.05 -22.54
CA ASP A 304 -15.64 16.66 -23.65
C ASP A 304 -15.10 15.49 -24.52
N SER A 305 -13.91 14.95 -24.20
CA SER A 305 -13.37 13.76 -24.88
C SER A 305 -14.03 12.46 -24.40
N PRO A 306 -14.25 11.45 -25.27
CA PRO A 306 -14.59 10.09 -24.85
C PRO A 306 -13.56 9.45 -23.89
N ASP A 307 -12.31 9.93 -23.86
CA ASP A 307 -11.28 9.45 -22.93
C ASP A 307 -11.58 9.78 -21.45
N VAL A 308 -12.57 10.62 -21.16
CA VAL A 308 -12.99 10.98 -19.79
C VAL A 308 -13.35 9.76 -18.92
N HIS A 309 -13.73 8.65 -19.56
CA HIS A 309 -14.03 7.37 -18.95
C HIS A 309 -12.80 6.57 -18.48
N VAL A 310 -11.56 7.02 -18.72
CA VAL A 310 -10.33 6.31 -18.30
C VAL A 310 -10.26 6.08 -16.77
N TYR A 311 -10.94 6.93 -16.01
CA TYR A 311 -11.03 6.90 -14.54
C TYR A 311 -12.10 5.95 -14.00
N ASP A 312 -13.07 5.55 -14.84
CA ASP A 312 -14.27 4.86 -14.40
C ASP A 312 -13.97 3.44 -13.90
N TYR A 313 -14.81 2.95 -12.99
CA TYR A 313 -14.74 1.57 -12.55
C TYR A 313 -15.24 0.63 -13.65
N HIS A 314 -14.44 -0.37 -14.02
CA HIS A 314 -14.77 -1.28 -15.11
C HIS A 314 -15.80 -2.34 -14.67
N GLN A 315 -17.00 -2.26 -15.24
CA GLN A 315 -18.14 -3.17 -14.98
C GLN A 315 -17.80 -4.67 -15.15
N THR A 316 -16.76 -5.00 -15.90
CA THR A 316 -16.29 -6.38 -16.13
C THR A 316 -15.47 -6.97 -14.99
N HIS A 317 -15.12 -6.18 -13.96
CA HIS A 317 -14.15 -6.52 -12.90
C HIS A 317 -12.77 -6.99 -13.43
N LEU A 318 -12.50 -6.76 -14.72
CA LEU A 318 -11.31 -7.24 -15.44
C LEU A 318 -10.82 -6.18 -16.42
N ARG A 319 -9.60 -5.67 -16.19
CA ARG A 319 -8.78 -4.91 -17.14
C ARG A 319 -7.97 -5.90 -18.00
N PRO A 320 -7.85 -5.69 -19.32
CA PRO A 320 -6.87 -6.41 -20.14
C PRO A 320 -5.44 -6.16 -19.66
N ARG A 321 -4.54 -7.12 -19.89
CA ARG A 321 -3.10 -7.00 -19.62
C ARG A 321 -2.34 -7.09 -20.95
N ALA A 322 -1.31 -6.27 -21.12
CA ALA A 322 -0.55 -6.13 -22.36
C ALA A 322 0.47 -7.26 -22.61
N MET A 323 0.81 -8.00 -21.55
CA MET A 323 1.63 -9.22 -21.61
C MET A 323 0.76 -10.46 -21.89
N ASP A 324 1.35 -11.54 -22.41
CA ASP A 324 0.66 -12.83 -22.53
C ASP A 324 0.73 -13.70 -21.26
N HIS A 325 1.70 -13.44 -20.38
CA HIS A 325 2.11 -14.30 -19.24
C HIS A 325 1.61 -13.84 -17.86
N TYR A 326 0.45 -13.18 -17.81
CA TYR A 326 -0.23 -12.77 -16.56
C TYR A 326 -1.13 -13.86 -15.94
N PRO A 327 -1.38 -13.81 -14.62
CA PRO A 327 -2.31 -14.70 -13.93
C PRO A 327 -3.71 -14.73 -14.57
N ARG A 328 -4.17 -15.92 -14.97
CA ARG A 328 -5.53 -16.12 -15.51
C ARG A 328 -6.24 -17.27 -14.82
N ILE A 329 -7.28 -16.93 -14.06
CA ILE A 329 -8.12 -17.86 -13.31
C ILE A 329 -9.24 -18.41 -14.21
N GLN A 330 -9.43 -19.72 -14.18
CA GLN A 330 -10.46 -20.49 -14.89
C GLN A 330 -11.01 -21.59 -13.96
N LEU A 331 -12.27 -21.98 -14.17
CA LEU A 331 -12.89 -23.14 -13.52
C LEU A 331 -13.27 -24.19 -14.58
N ASP A 332 -12.81 -25.42 -14.42
CA ASP A 332 -13.19 -26.54 -15.26
C ASP A 332 -14.55 -27.13 -14.82
N SER A 333 -15.62 -26.62 -15.43
CA SER A 333 -17.00 -27.10 -15.22
C SER A 333 -17.27 -28.56 -15.61
N SER A 334 -16.33 -29.26 -16.24
CA SER A 334 -16.44 -30.70 -16.53
C SER A 334 -15.88 -31.60 -15.41
N SER A 335 -15.21 -30.99 -14.42
CA SER A 335 -14.55 -31.67 -13.30
C SER A 335 -15.36 -31.59 -12.00
N SER A 336 -14.93 -32.33 -10.97
CA SER A 336 -15.48 -32.18 -9.61
C SER A 336 -15.28 -30.75 -9.12
N PRO A 337 -16.31 -30.03 -8.64
CA PRO A 337 -16.13 -28.68 -8.10
C PRO A 337 -15.32 -28.68 -6.79
N SER A 338 -15.14 -29.84 -6.17
CA SER A 338 -14.44 -30.01 -4.89
C SER A 338 -13.07 -30.67 -5.03
N ALA A 339 -12.10 -30.19 -4.25
CA ALA A 339 -10.81 -30.82 -3.99
C ALA A 339 -10.71 -31.26 -2.50
N LYS A 340 -9.83 -32.23 -2.22
CA LYS A 340 -9.60 -32.73 -0.86
C LYS A 340 -8.76 -31.73 -0.04
N MET A 341 -9.24 -31.42 1.16
CA MET A 341 -8.58 -30.56 2.16
C MET A 341 -8.48 -31.32 3.48
N ILE A 342 -7.32 -31.34 4.13
CA ILE A 342 -7.13 -32.01 5.43
C ILE A 342 -6.83 -31.00 6.53
N ARG A 343 -7.46 -31.13 7.70
CA ARG A 343 -7.06 -30.41 8.91
C ARG A 343 -6.00 -31.22 9.65
N VAL A 344 -4.93 -30.57 10.08
CA VAL A 344 -3.80 -31.23 10.78
C VAL A 344 -3.76 -30.85 12.26
N ARG A 345 -2.94 -31.56 13.06
CA ARG A 345 -2.89 -31.38 14.52
C ARG A 345 -2.56 -29.96 14.99
N SER A 346 -1.83 -29.18 14.19
CA SER A 346 -1.54 -27.77 14.45
C SER A 346 -2.69 -26.81 14.06
N GLY A 347 -3.84 -27.33 13.62
CA GLY A 347 -5.04 -26.55 13.28
C GLY A 347 -5.09 -26.01 11.85
N HIS A 348 -3.96 -26.02 11.13
CA HIS A 348 -3.87 -25.63 9.71
C HIS A 348 -4.71 -26.54 8.80
N HIS A 349 -5.13 -25.99 7.66
CA HIS A 349 -5.86 -26.69 6.61
C HIS A 349 -4.98 -26.82 5.37
N LEU A 350 -4.77 -28.04 4.89
CA LEU A 350 -3.81 -28.35 3.83
C LEU A 350 -4.47 -28.98 2.60
N VAL A 351 -3.99 -28.61 1.43
CA VAL A 351 -4.38 -29.15 0.11
C VAL A 351 -3.14 -29.56 -0.68
N ARG A 352 -3.32 -30.35 -1.75
CA ARG A 352 -2.23 -30.76 -2.67
C ARG A 352 -2.54 -30.25 -4.09
N PRO A 353 -2.10 -29.04 -4.46
CA PRO A 353 -2.25 -28.54 -5.81
C PRO A 353 -1.24 -29.21 -6.76
N LEU A 354 -1.59 -29.30 -8.05
CA LEU A 354 -0.62 -29.58 -9.10
C LEU A 354 -0.01 -28.25 -9.55
N ILE A 355 1.32 -28.16 -9.58
CA ILE A 355 2.05 -27.01 -10.14
C ILE A 355 2.86 -27.49 -11.34
N ASP A 356 2.64 -26.88 -12.49
CA ASP A 356 3.18 -27.33 -13.79
C ASP A 356 2.98 -28.85 -14.04
N GLY A 357 1.81 -29.36 -13.62
CA GLY A 357 1.40 -30.76 -13.75
C GLY A 357 1.96 -31.72 -12.71
N LYS A 358 2.71 -31.24 -11.71
CA LYS A 358 3.36 -32.06 -10.66
C LYS A 358 2.71 -31.84 -9.30
N ASP A 359 2.46 -32.91 -8.55
CA ASP A 359 2.18 -32.81 -7.11
C ASP A 359 3.47 -32.38 -6.40
N MET A 360 3.43 -31.22 -5.76
CA MET A 360 4.58 -30.67 -5.06
C MET A 360 4.57 -30.96 -3.55
N GLY A 361 3.51 -31.55 -3.02
CA GLY A 361 3.25 -31.75 -1.60
C GLY A 361 2.16 -30.80 -1.06
N TYR A 362 2.01 -30.77 0.26
CA TYR A 362 0.99 -29.94 0.91
C TYR A 362 1.27 -28.42 0.82
N PHE A 363 0.20 -27.65 0.59
CA PHE A 363 0.13 -26.19 0.72
C PHE A 363 -0.93 -25.82 1.76
N ILE A 364 -0.73 -24.73 2.52
CA ILE A 364 -1.75 -24.18 3.44
C ILE A 364 -2.84 -23.48 2.63
N VAL A 365 -4.11 -23.60 3.03
CA VAL A 365 -5.21 -22.76 2.54
C VAL A 365 -5.37 -21.57 3.50
N ASP A 366 -5.04 -20.38 3.05
CA ASP A 366 -4.76 -19.24 3.93
C ASP A 366 -5.43 -17.96 3.45
N THR A 367 -6.43 -17.50 4.19
CA THR A 367 -7.12 -16.23 3.93
C THR A 367 -6.32 -14.99 4.38
N GLY A 368 -5.35 -15.14 5.29
CA GLY A 368 -4.42 -14.07 5.70
C GLY A 368 -3.24 -13.87 4.73
N ALA A 369 -3.08 -14.75 3.74
CA ALA A 369 -2.09 -14.60 2.69
C ALA A 369 -2.62 -13.74 1.52
N SER A 370 -2.00 -12.57 1.32
CA SER A 370 -2.29 -11.60 0.25
C SER A 370 -2.01 -12.08 -1.19
N GLY A 371 -1.44 -13.28 -1.34
CA GLY A 371 -1.18 -13.96 -2.61
C GLY A 371 -0.57 -15.37 -2.41
N LEU A 372 -0.23 -16.07 -3.50
CA LEU A 372 0.43 -17.38 -3.43
C LEU A 372 1.86 -17.29 -2.87
N VAL A 373 2.28 -18.29 -2.08
CA VAL A 373 3.66 -18.41 -1.55
C VAL A 373 4.23 -19.78 -1.91
N ILE A 374 5.53 -19.86 -2.18
CA ILE A 374 6.26 -21.11 -2.40
C ILE A 374 7.63 -21.11 -1.70
N SER A 375 8.03 -22.26 -1.17
CA SER A 375 9.40 -22.45 -0.64
C SER A 375 10.43 -22.34 -1.77
N ARG A 376 11.54 -21.65 -1.51
CA ARG A 376 12.65 -21.48 -2.49
C ARG A 376 13.07 -22.83 -3.11
N ARG A 377 13.23 -23.84 -2.25
CA ARG A 377 13.60 -25.20 -2.65
C ARG A 377 12.58 -25.78 -3.64
N LYS A 378 11.29 -25.56 -3.42
CA LYS A 378 10.21 -26.04 -4.29
C LYS A 378 10.10 -25.28 -5.61
N ALA A 379 10.39 -23.98 -5.61
CA ALA A 379 10.54 -23.20 -6.83
C ALA A 379 11.76 -23.62 -7.67
N ASP A 380 12.88 -23.93 -7.01
CA ASP A 380 14.11 -24.42 -7.65
C ASP A 380 13.96 -25.87 -8.16
N GLU A 381 13.28 -26.77 -7.41
CA GLU A 381 12.86 -28.13 -7.86
C GLU A 381 12.00 -28.10 -9.15
N LEU A 382 11.27 -27.01 -9.37
CA LEU A 382 10.43 -26.80 -10.55
C LEU A 382 11.12 -26.03 -11.68
N GLY A 383 12.26 -25.38 -11.42
CA GLY A 383 12.91 -24.48 -12.37
C GLY A 383 12.11 -23.19 -12.63
N MET A 384 11.34 -22.71 -11.65
CA MET A 384 10.54 -21.48 -11.79
C MET A 384 11.42 -20.25 -12.06
N HIS A 385 11.02 -19.45 -13.05
CA HIS A 385 11.64 -18.15 -13.33
C HIS A 385 11.54 -17.28 -12.06
N ALA A 386 12.67 -16.69 -11.63
CA ALA A 386 12.75 -15.82 -10.46
C ALA A 386 13.02 -14.38 -10.89
N TYR A 387 12.15 -13.46 -10.48
CA TYR A 387 12.17 -12.07 -10.95
C TYR A 387 11.79 -11.07 -9.85
N GLY A 388 12.20 -9.82 -10.06
CA GLY A 388 11.90 -8.72 -9.15
C GLY A 388 12.43 -8.92 -7.73
N GLU A 389 11.89 -8.12 -6.82
CA GLU A 389 12.36 -7.92 -5.46
C GLU A 389 11.20 -7.44 -4.58
N LEU A 390 11.06 -8.00 -3.39
CA LEU A 390 10.08 -7.60 -2.39
C LEU A 390 10.64 -7.80 -0.99
N TYR A 391 9.99 -7.21 0.01
CA TYR A 391 10.37 -7.29 1.41
C TYR A 391 9.18 -7.76 2.25
N ILE A 392 9.35 -8.87 2.97
CA ILE A 392 8.30 -9.48 3.79
C ILE A 392 8.62 -9.25 5.26
N THR A 393 7.64 -8.81 6.04
CA THR A 393 7.71 -8.86 7.51
C THR A 393 7.36 -10.27 7.97
N GLY A 394 8.33 -10.98 8.53
CA GLY A 394 8.12 -12.27 9.18
C GLY A 394 8.26 -12.21 10.71
N VAL A 395 8.19 -13.38 11.34
CA VAL A 395 8.32 -13.55 12.79
C VAL A 395 9.73 -13.25 13.30
N GLU A 396 10.74 -13.28 12.42
CA GLU A 396 12.11 -12.83 12.68
C GLU A 396 12.39 -11.38 12.20
N GLY A 397 11.34 -10.65 11.78
CA GLY A 397 11.45 -9.31 11.20
C GLY A 397 11.51 -9.33 9.67
N LYS A 398 12.06 -8.25 9.08
CA LYS A 398 11.96 -7.98 7.64
C LYS A 398 13.08 -8.61 6.84
N PHE A 399 12.74 -9.36 5.80
CA PHE A 399 13.71 -9.98 4.89
C PHE A 399 13.37 -9.75 3.41
N LYS A 400 14.42 -9.61 2.61
CA LYS A 400 14.37 -9.39 1.15
C LYS A 400 14.21 -10.72 0.41
N THR A 401 13.30 -10.77 -0.56
CA THR A 401 13.04 -11.92 -1.43
C THR A 401 12.55 -11.48 -2.82
N ARG A 402 11.98 -12.39 -3.61
CA ARG A 402 11.68 -12.23 -5.04
C ARG A 402 10.43 -13.02 -5.46
N TYR A 403 9.85 -12.66 -6.61
CA TYR A 403 8.73 -13.40 -7.18
C TYR A 403 9.21 -14.62 -7.96
N ARG A 404 8.31 -15.60 -8.11
CA ARG A 404 8.47 -16.81 -8.92
C ARG A 404 7.28 -16.99 -9.85
N ARG A 405 7.52 -17.32 -11.11
CA ARG A 405 6.44 -17.62 -12.09
C ARG A 405 6.45 -19.11 -12.46
N SER A 406 5.30 -19.76 -12.40
CA SER A 406 5.06 -21.07 -13.03
C SER A 406 4.25 -20.91 -14.32
N LYS A 407 4.00 -22.00 -15.05
CA LYS A 407 3.09 -22.00 -16.21
C LYS A 407 1.64 -22.19 -15.76
N SER A 408 1.44 -22.91 -14.67
CA SER A 408 0.12 -23.30 -14.14
C SER A 408 0.14 -23.71 -12.66
N LEU A 409 -0.98 -23.46 -12.00
CA LEU A 409 -1.43 -24.13 -10.77
C LEU A 409 -2.82 -24.72 -11.02
N GLN A 410 -3.10 -25.90 -10.46
CA GLN A 410 -4.42 -26.53 -10.47
C GLN A 410 -4.79 -27.11 -9.10
N LEU A 411 -6.03 -26.88 -8.66
CA LEU A 411 -6.61 -27.47 -7.44
C LEU A 411 -8.08 -27.82 -7.69
N GLY A 412 -8.36 -29.11 -7.98
CA GLY A 412 -9.70 -29.53 -8.41
C GLY A 412 -10.10 -28.85 -9.72
N PRO A 413 -11.23 -28.11 -9.74
CA PRO A 413 -11.69 -27.38 -10.93
C PRO A 413 -10.88 -26.10 -11.18
N LEU A 414 -10.25 -25.54 -10.13
CA LEU A 414 -9.56 -24.27 -10.19
C LEU A 414 -8.26 -24.44 -10.95
N LYS A 415 -8.08 -23.65 -12.01
CA LYS A 415 -6.83 -23.54 -12.76
C LYS A 415 -6.41 -22.08 -12.85
N ILE A 416 -5.17 -21.80 -12.45
CA ILE A 416 -4.52 -20.51 -12.65
C ILE A 416 -3.42 -20.70 -13.68
N SER A 417 -3.50 -20.02 -14.82
CA SER A 417 -2.40 -19.95 -15.80
C SER A 417 -1.46 -18.80 -15.46
N PHE A 418 -0.15 -19.03 -15.63
CA PHE A 418 0.92 -18.10 -15.26
C PHE A 418 0.82 -17.48 -13.85
N PRO A 419 0.54 -18.28 -12.79
CA PRO A 419 0.46 -17.76 -11.43
C PRO A 419 1.81 -17.17 -10.98
N VAL A 420 1.72 -16.14 -10.14
CA VAL A 420 2.85 -15.51 -9.48
C VAL A 420 2.87 -15.99 -8.03
N PHE A 421 4.01 -16.53 -7.60
CA PHE A 421 4.26 -16.88 -6.21
C PHE A 421 5.28 -15.91 -5.61
N ILE A 422 5.13 -15.66 -4.32
CA ILE A 422 6.14 -15.08 -3.45
C ILE A 422 7.10 -16.18 -3.00
N GLU A 423 8.42 -16.00 -3.15
CA GLU A 423 9.41 -16.90 -2.54
C GLU A 423 9.55 -16.58 -1.04
N ALA A 424 9.26 -17.52 -0.14
CA ALA A 424 9.48 -17.34 1.30
C ALA A 424 9.96 -18.64 1.98
N PRO A 425 10.63 -18.56 3.14
CA PRO A 425 10.90 -19.74 3.98
C PRO A 425 9.58 -20.30 4.53
N SER A 426 9.13 -21.45 3.98
CA SER A 426 7.88 -22.14 4.40
C SER A 426 8.09 -23.53 5.02
N ASP A 427 9.33 -24.03 5.02
CA ASP A 427 9.68 -25.28 5.67
C ASP A 427 9.51 -25.15 7.21
N ASN A 428 9.34 -26.27 7.93
CA ASN A 428 9.14 -26.37 9.38
C ASN A 428 7.94 -25.62 10.03
N ILE A 429 7.13 -24.86 9.28
CA ILE A 429 5.92 -24.17 9.79
C ILE A 429 4.91 -25.15 10.43
N VAL A 430 4.45 -26.14 9.66
CA VAL A 430 3.27 -26.93 9.99
C VAL A 430 3.64 -28.25 10.64
N LYS A 431 3.37 -28.36 11.95
CA LYS A 431 3.52 -29.62 12.69
C LYS A 431 2.32 -30.54 12.49
N GLY A 432 2.58 -31.85 12.35
CA GLY A 432 1.55 -32.89 12.24
C GLY A 432 1.41 -33.56 10.86
N VAL A 433 2.37 -33.35 9.96
CA VAL A 433 2.50 -34.04 8.66
C VAL A 433 3.87 -34.73 8.54
N THR A 434 3.98 -35.71 7.66
CA THR A 434 5.20 -36.49 7.38
C THR A 434 6.11 -35.87 6.32
N GLU A 435 5.62 -34.87 5.60
CA GLU A 435 6.35 -34.11 4.57
C GLU A 435 6.30 -32.61 4.91
N ALA A 436 7.31 -31.86 4.48
CA ALA A 436 7.33 -30.40 4.68
C ALA A 436 6.31 -29.70 3.77
N VAL A 437 5.64 -28.68 4.31
CA VAL A 437 4.72 -27.82 3.56
C VAL A 437 5.49 -26.97 2.55
N SER A 438 5.04 -27.03 1.30
CA SER A 438 5.75 -26.50 0.13
C SER A 438 5.40 -25.05 -0.21
N GLY A 439 4.35 -24.51 0.41
CA GLY A 439 3.90 -23.14 0.21
C GLY A 439 2.51 -22.85 0.79
N ILE A 440 1.91 -21.76 0.35
CA ILE A 440 0.61 -21.25 0.81
C ILE A 440 -0.23 -20.85 -0.41
N LEU A 441 -1.54 -21.15 -0.38
CA LEU A 441 -2.53 -20.66 -1.34
C LEU A 441 -3.34 -19.54 -0.70
N GLY A 442 -2.95 -18.31 -1.04
CA GLY A 442 -3.61 -17.07 -0.62
C GLY A 442 -4.63 -16.53 -1.61
N TYR A 443 -4.84 -15.21 -1.55
CA TYR A 443 -5.78 -14.39 -2.33
C TYR A 443 -6.12 -14.90 -3.74
N ASP A 444 -5.13 -15.30 -4.55
CA ASP A 444 -5.31 -15.77 -5.93
C ASP A 444 -6.35 -16.89 -6.10
N ILE A 445 -6.59 -17.74 -5.09
CA ILE A 445 -7.62 -18.80 -5.19
C ILE A 445 -9.03 -18.29 -4.86
N PHE A 446 -9.14 -17.19 -4.11
CA PHE A 446 -10.38 -16.61 -3.59
C PHE A 446 -10.89 -15.44 -4.42
N CYS A 447 -10.00 -14.60 -4.96
CA CYS A 447 -10.33 -13.30 -5.55
C CYS A 447 -11.32 -13.35 -6.73
N ARG A 448 -11.41 -14.50 -7.43
CA ARG A 448 -12.30 -14.69 -8.59
C ARG A 448 -13.18 -15.94 -8.52
N THR A 449 -13.35 -16.53 -7.34
CA THR A 449 -14.28 -17.66 -7.14
C THR A 449 -15.07 -17.47 -5.85
N ILE A 450 -16.21 -18.16 -5.73
CA ILE A 450 -16.85 -18.37 -4.43
C ILE A 450 -16.31 -19.69 -3.88
N VAL A 451 -15.81 -19.66 -2.65
CA VAL A 451 -15.09 -20.78 -2.03
C VAL A 451 -15.84 -21.26 -0.80
N GLU A 452 -16.25 -22.54 -0.82
CA GLU A 452 -16.76 -23.24 0.36
C GLU A 452 -15.63 -24.09 0.96
N MET A 453 -15.45 -24.03 2.28
CA MET A 453 -14.46 -24.83 3.01
C MET A 453 -15.14 -25.57 4.17
N SER A 454 -14.95 -26.89 4.25
CA SER A 454 -15.50 -27.74 5.32
C SER A 454 -14.40 -28.59 5.97
N SER A 455 -14.10 -28.32 7.24
CA SER A 455 -13.20 -29.17 8.04
C SER A 455 -13.82 -30.51 8.42
N VAL A 456 -15.15 -30.64 8.40
CA VAL A 456 -15.85 -31.89 8.73
C VAL A 456 -15.80 -32.85 7.54
N GLU A 457 -16.18 -32.34 6.36
CA GLU A 457 -16.26 -33.14 5.12
C GLU A 457 -14.90 -33.22 4.39
N SER A 458 -13.85 -32.60 4.94
CA SER A 458 -12.48 -32.61 4.40
C SER A 458 -12.39 -32.14 2.93
N ARG A 459 -13.14 -31.08 2.60
CA ARG A 459 -13.19 -30.50 1.25
C ARG A 459 -12.99 -28.99 1.21
N ILE A 460 -12.53 -28.54 0.06
CA ILE A 460 -12.66 -27.17 -0.45
C ILE A 460 -13.37 -27.24 -1.80
N THR A 461 -14.33 -26.35 -2.04
CA THR A 461 -15.17 -26.34 -3.25
C THR A 461 -15.18 -24.95 -3.86
N PHE A 462 -15.04 -24.89 -5.20
CA PHE A 462 -14.96 -23.64 -5.95
C PHE A 462 -16.17 -23.50 -6.88
N TYR A 463 -16.78 -22.33 -6.89
CA TYR A 463 -17.91 -21.98 -7.73
C TYR A 463 -17.63 -20.73 -8.57
N ASP A 464 -18.19 -20.68 -9.77
CA ASP A 464 -18.21 -19.48 -10.61
C ASP A 464 -19.18 -18.44 -9.98
N PRO A 465 -18.72 -17.23 -9.63
CA PRO A 465 -19.57 -16.19 -9.04
C PRO A 465 -20.80 -15.81 -9.88
N LEU A 466 -20.76 -16.00 -11.21
CA LEU A 466 -21.88 -15.74 -12.11
C LEU A 466 -22.92 -16.87 -12.15
N GLN A 467 -22.55 -18.07 -11.72
CA GLN A 467 -23.41 -19.26 -11.73
C GLN A 467 -23.82 -19.72 -10.32
N PHE A 468 -23.18 -19.17 -9.28
CA PHE A 468 -23.42 -19.55 -7.89
C PHE A 468 -24.84 -19.20 -7.44
N GLN A 469 -25.66 -20.23 -7.28
CA GLN A 469 -26.92 -20.16 -6.54
C GLN A 469 -26.69 -20.77 -5.15
N PRO A 470 -26.91 -20.03 -4.04
CA PRO A 470 -26.86 -20.57 -2.68
C PRO A 470 -28.06 -21.49 -2.45
N SER A 471 -27.96 -22.70 -2.99
CA SER A 471 -29.03 -23.70 -2.99
C SER A 471 -29.06 -24.44 -1.66
N ASN A 472 -30.25 -24.49 -1.04
CA ASN A 472 -30.56 -25.22 0.19
C ASN A 472 -29.84 -24.76 1.48
N LEU A 473 -29.04 -23.70 1.45
CA LEU A 473 -28.30 -23.18 2.62
C LEU A 473 -28.90 -21.84 3.08
N GLU A 474 -29.17 -21.69 4.38
CA GLU A 474 -29.51 -20.39 4.99
C GLU A 474 -28.25 -19.50 5.11
N VAL A 475 -27.79 -18.96 3.97
CA VAL A 475 -26.54 -18.18 3.91
C VAL A 475 -26.76 -16.75 4.46
N ASN A 476 -26.53 -16.60 5.76
CA ASN A 476 -26.60 -15.33 6.48
C ASN A 476 -25.37 -14.43 6.21
N TRP A 477 -25.23 -13.94 4.96
CA TRP A 477 -24.11 -13.13 4.51
C TRP A 477 -23.75 -11.96 5.45
N LYS A 478 -22.45 -11.72 5.61
CA LYS A 478 -21.85 -10.60 6.34
C LYS A 478 -20.79 -9.94 5.46
N VAL A 479 -20.63 -8.63 5.61
CA VAL A 479 -19.64 -7.84 4.86
C VAL A 479 -18.22 -8.27 5.27
N VAL A 480 -17.34 -8.31 4.27
CA VAL A 480 -15.88 -8.33 4.41
C VAL A 480 -15.36 -6.99 3.90
N HIS A 481 -14.48 -6.35 4.65
CA HIS A 481 -13.67 -5.23 4.16
C HIS A 481 -12.33 -5.77 3.67
N MET A 482 -11.86 -5.34 2.50
CA MET A 482 -10.59 -5.82 1.95
C MET A 482 -9.44 -4.85 2.26
N LEU A 483 -8.46 -5.34 3.04
CA LEU A 483 -7.20 -4.64 3.34
C LEU A 483 -6.04 -5.47 2.78
N ASP A 484 -5.24 -4.89 1.89
CA ASP A 484 -4.02 -5.53 1.35
C ASP A 484 -4.25 -7.00 0.92
N ASN A 485 -5.29 -7.21 0.10
CA ASN A 485 -5.79 -8.52 -0.37
C ASN A 485 -6.28 -9.50 0.72
N THR A 486 -6.32 -9.12 2.00
CA THR A 486 -6.80 -9.96 3.11
C THR A 486 -8.20 -9.55 3.62
N PRO A 487 -9.07 -10.51 3.96
CA PRO A 487 -10.44 -10.26 4.37
C PRO A 487 -10.51 -9.83 5.84
N HIS A 488 -11.19 -8.74 6.13
CA HIS A 488 -11.44 -8.25 7.49
C HIS A 488 -12.93 -8.21 7.80
N ALA A 489 -13.34 -8.58 9.01
CA ALA A 489 -14.74 -8.65 9.42
C ALA A 489 -14.99 -8.05 10.81
N GLU A 490 -16.24 -7.63 11.03
CA GLU A 490 -16.71 -7.16 12.34
C GLU A 490 -16.78 -8.31 13.35
N VAL A 491 -16.17 -8.10 14.52
CA VAL A 491 -16.15 -9.04 15.66
C VAL A 491 -16.59 -8.30 16.92
N LYS A 492 -17.43 -8.95 17.73
CA LYS A 492 -17.92 -8.40 19.01
C LYS A 492 -17.43 -9.23 20.18
N PHE A 493 -16.78 -8.59 21.15
CA PHE A 493 -16.28 -9.20 22.39
C PHE A 493 -16.19 -8.13 23.49
N LEU A 494 -16.40 -8.51 24.75
CA LEU A 494 -16.27 -7.61 25.92
C LEU A 494 -16.99 -6.24 25.77
N GLU A 495 -18.20 -6.26 25.17
CA GLU A 495 -19.03 -5.09 24.84
C GLU A 495 -18.46 -4.19 23.71
N GLN A 496 -17.26 -4.49 23.22
CA GLN A 496 -16.60 -3.82 22.10
C GLN A 496 -17.01 -4.40 20.75
N CYS A 497 -16.76 -3.62 19.69
CA CYS A 497 -16.99 -3.97 18.31
C CYS A 497 -15.77 -3.55 17.49
N ALA A 498 -15.03 -4.52 16.96
CA ALA A 498 -13.71 -4.31 16.37
C ALA A 498 -13.60 -5.00 15.00
N LEU A 499 -12.72 -4.50 14.14
CA LEU A 499 -12.42 -5.10 12.84
C LEU A 499 -11.18 -5.99 12.96
N LEU A 500 -11.30 -7.27 12.61
CA LEU A 500 -10.20 -8.25 12.66
C LEU A 500 -10.05 -8.95 11.30
N MET A 501 -8.82 -9.29 10.93
CA MET A 501 -8.56 -10.17 9.78
C MET A 501 -9.18 -11.57 10.01
N LEU A 502 -9.71 -12.19 8.96
CA LEU A 502 -10.09 -13.60 8.97
C LEU A 502 -8.93 -14.43 8.38
N ASP A 503 -8.33 -15.31 9.19
CA ASP A 503 -7.11 -16.06 8.84
C ASP A 503 -7.28 -17.56 9.09
N THR A 504 -7.37 -18.34 8.01
CA THR A 504 -7.40 -19.81 8.01
C THR A 504 -6.01 -20.46 8.09
N GLY A 505 -4.94 -19.70 7.83
CA GLY A 505 -3.55 -20.09 8.03
C GLY A 505 -3.09 -20.01 9.48
N ALA A 506 -3.76 -19.22 10.34
CA ALA A 506 -3.50 -19.16 11.77
C ALA A 506 -4.02 -20.41 12.50
N GLY A 507 -3.20 -21.46 12.53
CA GLY A 507 -3.53 -22.73 13.17
C GLY A 507 -3.55 -22.70 14.71
N GLY A 508 -4.48 -23.46 15.31
CA GLY A 508 -4.43 -23.91 16.71
C GLY A 508 -4.90 -22.92 17.78
N ILE A 509 -5.05 -21.64 17.43
CA ILE A 509 -5.55 -20.54 18.26
C ILE A 509 -6.87 -20.00 17.73
N GLY A 510 -7.70 -19.40 18.60
CA GLY A 510 -9.01 -18.86 18.21
C GLY A 510 -8.98 -17.40 17.76
N VAL A 511 -8.22 -16.55 18.45
CA VAL A 511 -8.04 -15.13 18.11
C VAL A 511 -6.70 -14.61 18.62
N ILE A 512 -6.10 -13.66 17.90
CA ILE A 512 -4.85 -12.97 18.25
C ILE A 512 -5.12 -11.46 18.20
N LEU A 513 -4.64 -10.70 19.19
CA LEU A 513 -4.84 -9.25 19.30
C LEU A 513 -3.49 -8.54 19.48
N HIS A 514 -3.25 -7.46 18.76
CA HIS A 514 -2.00 -6.69 18.88
C HIS A 514 -2.03 -5.73 20.07
N LYS A 515 -0.86 -5.28 20.53
CA LYS A 515 -0.71 -4.44 21.73
C LYS A 515 -1.66 -3.24 21.78
N ARG A 516 -1.77 -2.45 20.71
CA ARG A 516 -2.70 -1.30 20.66
C ARG A 516 -4.15 -1.67 20.96
N ALA A 517 -4.65 -2.84 20.53
CA ALA A 517 -6.01 -3.30 20.86
C ALA A 517 -6.14 -3.82 22.30
N VAL A 518 -5.04 -4.34 22.87
CA VAL A 518 -4.95 -4.72 24.29
C VAL A 518 -5.08 -3.50 25.20
N GLU A 519 -4.48 -2.38 24.79
CA GLU A 519 -4.53 -1.08 25.46
C GLU A 519 -5.89 -0.37 25.23
N GLU A 520 -6.37 -0.31 23.98
CA GLU A 520 -7.62 0.37 23.57
C GLU A 520 -8.87 -0.24 24.23
N PHE A 521 -8.87 -1.54 24.50
CA PHE A 521 -10.02 -2.27 25.09
C PHE A 521 -9.80 -2.74 26.54
N ASP A 522 -8.71 -2.33 27.21
CA ASP A 522 -8.31 -2.74 28.57
C ASP A 522 -8.41 -4.26 28.79
N LEU A 523 -7.80 -5.03 27.88
CA LEU A 523 -7.96 -6.48 27.87
C LEU A 523 -7.26 -7.17 29.05
N LEU A 524 -6.18 -6.60 29.58
CA LEU A 524 -5.44 -7.19 30.69
C LEU A 524 -6.23 -7.19 32.00
N SER A 525 -7.16 -6.25 32.20
CA SER A 525 -8.06 -6.25 33.37
C SER A 525 -9.28 -7.17 33.19
N ARG A 526 -9.68 -7.44 31.93
CA ARG A 526 -10.93 -8.11 31.55
C ARG A 526 -10.78 -9.59 31.16
N LEU A 527 -9.58 -10.11 30.99
CA LEU A 527 -9.32 -11.48 30.50
C LEU A 527 -8.93 -12.47 31.61
N ASP A 528 -9.27 -13.74 31.38
CA ASP A 528 -8.76 -14.88 32.16
C ASP A 528 -7.31 -15.20 31.71
N TRP A 529 -6.34 -14.42 32.21
CA TRP A 529 -4.90 -14.53 31.92
C TRP A 529 -4.33 -15.88 32.37
N LYS A 530 -3.47 -16.50 31.54
CA LYS A 530 -2.91 -17.85 31.81
C LYS A 530 -1.39 -17.95 31.77
N GLY A 531 -0.68 -16.96 31.21
CA GLY A 531 0.78 -16.96 31.14
C GLY A 531 1.31 -16.37 29.84
N GLN A 532 2.55 -16.75 29.50
CA GLN A 532 3.19 -16.51 28.21
C GLN A 532 3.41 -17.84 27.46
N ILE A 533 3.33 -17.80 26.12
CA ILE A 533 3.78 -18.88 25.22
C ILE A 533 4.73 -18.32 24.14
N VAL A 534 5.24 -19.22 23.30
CA VAL A 534 6.01 -18.91 22.10
C VAL A 534 5.20 -19.28 20.87
N ILE A 535 5.15 -18.37 19.89
CA ILE A 535 4.56 -18.59 18.56
C ILE A 535 5.63 -18.58 17.46
N SER A 536 5.30 -19.20 16.32
CA SER A 536 6.16 -19.33 15.14
C SER A 536 5.52 -18.68 13.92
N GLY A 537 6.24 -18.52 12.80
CA GLY A 537 5.67 -17.96 11.56
C GLY A 537 6.71 -17.83 10.45
N VAL A 538 6.43 -17.01 9.43
CA VAL A 538 7.27 -16.94 8.22
C VAL A 538 8.65 -16.37 8.55
N GLY A 539 9.67 -16.89 7.86
CA GLY A 539 11.06 -16.54 8.13
C GLY A 539 11.68 -17.26 9.33
N LYS A 540 10.93 -18.10 10.07
CA LYS A 540 11.50 -18.86 11.19
C LYS A 540 12.61 -19.81 10.73
N THR A 541 13.74 -19.73 11.42
CA THR A 541 14.89 -20.62 11.36
C THR A 541 14.91 -21.59 12.56
N ASP A 542 15.68 -22.68 12.45
CA ASP A 542 15.83 -23.65 13.56
C ASP A 542 16.67 -23.08 14.74
N GLU A 543 17.31 -21.91 14.57
CA GLU A 543 18.08 -21.23 15.61
C GLU A 543 17.25 -20.24 16.44
N SER A 544 16.03 -19.86 16.02
CA SER A 544 15.25 -18.83 16.70
C SER A 544 14.19 -19.34 17.67
N GLY A 545 14.06 -18.62 18.79
CA GLY A 545 13.14 -18.91 19.88
C GLY A 545 11.68 -18.50 19.64
N GLY A 546 11.32 -18.06 18.42
CA GLY A 546 10.00 -17.51 18.10
C GLY A 546 9.67 -16.19 18.82
N ILE A 547 8.45 -15.68 18.62
CA ILE A 547 7.95 -14.51 19.36
C ILE A 547 7.29 -14.99 20.65
N LYS A 548 7.58 -14.33 21.77
CA LYS A 548 6.84 -14.50 23.03
C LYS A 548 5.56 -13.68 22.98
N VAL A 549 4.44 -14.28 23.35
CA VAL A 549 3.14 -13.60 23.48
C VAL A 549 2.45 -14.05 24.76
N GLN A 550 1.58 -13.19 25.29
CA GLN A 550 0.72 -13.52 26.42
C GLN A 550 -0.46 -14.38 25.94
N HIS A 551 -1.03 -15.22 26.80
CA HIS A 551 -2.20 -16.04 26.47
C HIS A 551 -3.25 -16.09 27.58
N GLY A 552 -4.50 -16.24 27.16
CA GLY A 552 -5.66 -16.22 28.04
C GLY A 552 -6.92 -16.80 27.39
N THR A 553 -8.09 -16.45 27.91
CA THR A 553 -9.38 -16.88 27.35
C THR A 553 -10.40 -15.74 27.35
N LEU A 554 -10.97 -15.46 26.17
CA LEU A 554 -12.17 -14.64 26.00
C LEU A 554 -13.41 -15.48 26.33
N ASN A 555 -14.25 -15.01 27.25
CA ASN A 555 -15.45 -15.74 27.67
C ASN A 555 -16.47 -15.90 26.54
N ARG A 556 -16.71 -14.84 25.76
CA ARG A 556 -17.63 -14.80 24.61
C ARG A 556 -17.04 -13.92 23.51
N MET A 557 -17.13 -14.39 22.27
CA MET A 557 -16.85 -13.65 21.04
C MET A 557 -17.95 -13.94 20.02
N GLU A 558 -18.26 -12.99 19.14
CA GLU A 558 -19.27 -13.15 18.10
C GLU A 558 -18.71 -12.62 16.76
N VAL A 559 -18.76 -13.45 15.72
CA VAL A 559 -18.25 -13.14 14.37
C VAL A 559 -19.08 -13.91 13.34
N GLY A 560 -19.36 -13.31 12.19
CA GLY A 560 -20.17 -13.93 11.15
C GLY A 560 -21.63 -14.21 11.56
N GLY A 561 -22.10 -13.60 12.64
CA GLY A 561 -23.39 -13.92 13.27
C GLY A 561 -23.41 -15.21 14.10
N GLN A 562 -22.26 -15.86 14.32
CA GLN A 562 -22.12 -17.03 15.19
C GLN A 562 -21.44 -16.63 16.51
N VAL A 563 -21.87 -17.26 17.61
CA VAL A 563 -21.35 -17.00 18.96
C VAL A 563 -20.39 -18.12 19.36
N PHE A 564 -19.23 -17.74 19.89
CA PHE A 564 -18.18 -18.65 20.34
C PHE A 564 -17.85 -18.36 21.80
N GLU A 565 -17.93 -19.40 22.63
CA GLU A 565 -17.56 -19.32 24.05
C GLU A 565 -16.15 -19.84 24.30
N ARG A 566 -15.51 -19.33 25.36
CA ARG A 566 -14.19 -19.76 25.86
C ARG A 566 -13.13 -19.80 24.74
N VAL A 567 -13.07 -18.71 23.97
CA VAL A 567 -12.14 -18.54 22.86
C VAL A 567 -10.72 -18.41 23.39
N LYS A 568 -9.81 -19.24 22.87
CA LYS A 568 -8.37 -19.16 23.20
C LYS A 568 -7.81 -17.90 22.54
N THR A 569 -7.23 -17.02 23.34
CA THR A 569 -6.81 -15.67 22.94
C THR A 569 -5.31 -15.49 23.18
N LEU A 570 -4.60 -14.94 22.19
CA LEU A 570 -3.24 -14.42 22.36
C LEU A 570 -3.24 -12.91 22.26
N TYR A 571 -2.32 -12.28 22.97
CA TYR A 571 -2.14 -10.85 22.97
C TYR A 571 -0.66 -10.48 23.03
N PHE A 572 -0.29 -9.49 22.22
CA PHE A 572 1.06 -8.92 22.21
C PHE A 572 1.16 -7.85 23.30
N ASP A 573 2.28 -7.84 24.03
CA ASP A 573 2.63 -6.86 25.05
C ASP A 573 3.78 -5.92 24.62
N ALA A 574 4.27 -6.10 23.38
CA ALA A 574 5.23 -5.24 22.70
C ALA A 574 4.65 -4.75 21.36
N ASP A 575 5.19 -3.68 20.80
CA ASP A 575 4.82 -3.20 19.47
C ASP A 575 5.27 -4.19 18.39
N ASP A 576 4.35 -4.63 17.55
CA ASP A 576 4.57 -5.61 16.49
C ASP A 576 4.19 -5.04 15.11
N GLN A 577 4.67 -5.68 14.05
CA GLN A 577 4.34 -5.36 12.66
C GLN A 577 3.85 -6.61 11.91
N VAL A 578 3.24 -7.54 12.66
CA VAL A 578 2.78 -8.88 12.19
C VAL A 578 1.27 -9.04 12.46
N VAL A 579 0.69 -8.17 13.29
CA VAL A 579 -0.72 -8.16 13.69
C VAL A 579 -1.27 -6.72 13.73
N ASP A 580 -0.53 -5.71 14.21
CA ASP A 580 -0.89 -4.28 14.05
C ASP A 580 -0.59 -3.76 12.63
N ILE A 581 -1.22 -4.37 11.63
CA ILE A 581 -1.03 -4.06 10.20
C ILE A 581 -1.87 -2.87 9.69
N SER A 582 -2.75 -2.28 10.50
CA SER A 582 -3.61 -1.17 10.07
C SER A 582 -4.25 -0.49 11.27
N ILE A 583 -4.44 0.82 11.20
CA ILE A 583 -5.15 1.63 12.21
C ILE A 583 -6.64 1.28 12.34
N TYR A 584 -7.21 0.54 11.38
CA TYR A 584 -8.53 -0.07 11.47
C TYR A 584 -8.52 -1.47 12.07
N ASN A 585 -7.45 -2.25 11.85
CA ASN A 585 -7.34 -3.58 12.42
C ASN A 585 -7.25 -3.52 13.96
N SER A 586 -7.68 -4.61 14.60
CA SER A 586 -7.48 -4.89 16.02
C SER A 586 -6.83 -6.27 16.27
N GLY A 587 -6.68 -7.10 15.23
CA GLY A 587 -6.13 -8.44 15.37
C GLY A 587 -6.57 -9.41 14.28
N ILE A 588 -6.65 -10.69 14.63
CA ILE A 588 -6.88 -11.81 13.71
C ILE A 588 -7.84 -12.81 14.36
N VAL A 589 -8.94 -13.13 13.69
CA VAL A 589 -9.75 -14.33 13.98
C VAL A 589 -9.13 -15.50 13.24
N CYS A 590 -8.86 -16.58 13.96
CA CYS A 590 -7.99 -17.64 13.48
C CYS A 590 -8.74 -18.94 13.13
N GLY A 591 -8.07 -19.87 12.47
CA GLY A 591 -8.65 -21.09 11.90
C GLY A 591 -9.40 -21.98 12.90
N GLU A 592 -9.03 -21.97 14.19
CA GLU A 592 -9.73 -22.73 15.25
C GLU A 592 -11.15 -22.21 15.55
N ILE A 593 -11.49 -20.99 15.11
CA ILE A 593 -12.83 -20.41 15.19
C ILE A 593 -13.53 -20.48 13.83
N ILE A 594 -12.86 -20.01 12.77
CA ILE A 594 -13.41 -19.92 11.42
C ILE A 594 -13.87 -21.31 10.93
N MET A 595 -13.01 -22.33 11.07
CA MET A 595 -13.24 -23.66 10.52
C MET A 595 -14.01 -24.61 11.47
N ARG A 596 -14.80 -24.05 12.40
CA ARG A 596 -15.81 -24.80 13.20
C ARG A 596 -17.11 -25.02 12.46
N HIS A 597 -17.39 -24.17 11.47
CA HIS A 597 -18.57 -24.24 10.61
C HIS A 597 -18.12 -24.51 9.17
N VAL A 598 -19.08 -24.67 8.25
CA VAL A 598 -18.78 -24.53 6.82
C VAL A 598 -18.59 -23.04 6.56
N LEU A 599 -17.40 -22.66 6.08
CA LEU A 599 -17.10 -21.29 5.67
C LEU A 599 -17.46 -21.12 4.20
N VAL A 600 -18.16 -20.04 3.86
CA VAL A 600 -18.35 -19.60 2.47
C VAL A 600 -17.74 -18.20 2.31
N LEU A 601 -16.82 -18.07 1.36
CA LEU A 601 -16.14 -16.83 1.00
C LEU A 601 -16.57 -16.39 -0.40
N ASP A 602 -16.89 -15.11 -0.56
CA ASP A 602 -17.28 -14.49 -1.82
C ASP A 602 -16.61 -13.10 -1.89
N TYR A 603 -15.30 -13.13 -2.16
CA TYR A 603 -14.49 -11.92 -2.34
C TYR A 603 -15.01 -11.04 -3.50
N PRO A 604 -15.48 -11.58 -4.65
CA PRO A 604 -16.09 -10.77 -5.71
C PRO A 604 -17.26 -9.88 -5.27
N ASN A 605 -17.95 -10.24 -4.18
CA ASN A 605 -19.06 -9.48 -3.61
C ASN A 605 -18.76 -8.98 -2.17
N ASN A 606 -17.48 -8.87 -1.77
CA ASN A 606 -17.01 -8.41 -0.45
C ASN A 606 -17.81 -9.01 0.73
N ARG A 607 -18.02 -10.33 0.74
CA ARG A 607 -18.85 -11.00 1.76
C ARG A 607 -18.40 -12.41 2.13
N PHE A 608 -18.82 -12.83 3.32
CA PHE A 608 -18.63 -14.20 3.83
C PHE A 608 -19.85 -14.68 4.61
N ALA A 609 -19.93 -15.98 4.88
CA ALA A 609 -20.92 -16.56 5.77
C ALA A 609 -20.37 -17.79 6.52
N PHE A 610 -20.90 -18.02 7.72
CA PHE A 610 -20.82 -19.34 8.38
C PHE A 610 -22.14 -20.08 8.17
N VAL A 611 -22.04 -21.20 7.48
CA VAL A 611 -23.14 -22.14 7.25
C VAL A 611 -23.05 -23.27 8.26
N ARG A 612 -24.20 -23.65 8.85
CA ARG A 612 -24.28 -24.82 9.73
C ARG A 612 -24.17 -26.09 8.88
N SER A 613 -23.27 -26.99 9.25
CA SER A 613 -23.37 -28.39 8.85
C SER A 613 -24.69 -28.96 9.35
N SER A 614 -25.39 -29.69 8.49
CA SER A 614 -26.65 -30.41 8.79
C SER A 614 -26.43 -31.65 9.66
#